data_AF-A0A822D6H2-F1
#
_entry.id   AF-A0A822D6H2-F1
#
_cell.length_a   1.000
_cell.length_b   1.000
_cell.length_c   1.000
_cell.angle_alpha   90.00
_cell.angle_beta   90.00
_cell.angle_gamma   90.00
#
_symmetry.space_group_name_H-M   'P 1'
#
loop_
_entity.id
_entity.type
_entity.pdbx_description
1 polymer ?
#
loop_
_entity_poly.entity_id
_entity_poly.type
_entity_poly.pdbx_seq_one_letter_code
_entity_poly.pdbx_strand_id
1 'polypeptide(L)'
;MPGFLQKGAKQLDIEEANETRMTTKTRWIIESFHSQFKKWRFFSERISQDFLLNIDILVRTLAASLNKYRPRLFHGKSAEDYTLANKMLLMKNRTSHLEQLISNGDLSLRKNWISILHIELDFYFPYLTLDFLREYTCAVYQIKQSPAYAKAHLYDHD
;
A
#
# COMPACT_ATOMS: atom_id res chain seq x y z
N MET A 1 11.08 -4.03 -7.47
CA MET A 1 10.11 -5.16 -7.35
C MET A 1 9.86 -5.40 -5.86
N PRO A 2 8.72 -5.94 -5.41
CA PRO A 2 8.59 -6.44 -4.03
C PRO A 2 9.77 -7.35 -3.67
N GLY A 3 10.24 -7.27 -2.43
CA GLY A 3 11.22 -8.21 -1.91
C GLY A 3 10.64 -9.63 -1.88
N PHE A 4 11.50 -10.62 -2.16
CA PHE A 4 11.17 -12.02 -1.98
C PHE A 4 11.63 -12.48 -0.61
N LEU A 5 10.84 -13.35 0.03
CA LEU A 5 11.27 -14.00 1.27
C LEU A 5 12.48 -14.88 1.00
N GLN A 6 13.48 -14.77 1.86
CA GLN A 6 14.61 -15.69 1.86
C GLN A 6 14.15 -17.10 2.21
N LYS A 7 14.87 -18.12 1.73
CA LYS A 7 14.53 -19.52 1.98
C LYS A 7 14.54 -19.79 3.50
N GLY A 8 13.39 -20.20 4.04
CA GLY A 8 13.21 -20.47 5.47
C GLY A 8 12.71 -19.28 6.30
N ALA A 9 12.66 -18.08 5.72
CA ALA A 9 12.08 -16.92 6.39
C ALA A 9 10.55 -16.93 6.28
N LYS A 10 9.86 -16.66 7.40
CA LYS A 10 8.39 -16.52 7.42
C LYS A 10 7.94 -15.10 7.08
N GLN A 11 8.79 -14.10 7.28
CA GLN A 11 8.48 -12.68 7.11
C GLN A 11 9.72 -11.92 6.59
N LEU A 12 9.48 -10.78 5.94
CA LEU A 12 10.53 -9.86 5.50
C LEU A 12 11.10 -9.11 6.69
N ASP A 13 12.35 -8.68 6.59
CA ASP A 13 12.93 -7.76 7.56
C ASP A 13 12.23 -6.38 7.49
N ILE A 14 12.40 -5.55 8.52
CA ILE A 14 11.68 -4.27 8.65
C ILE A 14 11.97 -3.36 7.46
N GLU A 15 13.24 -3.20 7.10
CA GLU A 15 13.71 -2.37 6.00
C GLU A 15 13.18 -2.89 4.67
N GLU A 16 13.32 -4.20 4.43
CA GLU A 16 12.84 -4.88 3.22
C GLU A 16 11.31 -4.78 3.07
N ALA A 17 10.58 -4.92 4.17
CA ALA A 17 9.13 -4.77 4.21
C ALA A 17 8.70 -3.33 3.89
N ASN A 18 9.39 -2.33 4.44
CA ASN A 18 9.13 -0.93 4.17
C ASN A 18 9.42 -0.56 2.71
N GLU A 19 10.53 -1.04 2.14
CA GLU A 19 10.84 -0.86 0.72
C GLU A 19 9.83 -1.55 -0.19
N THR A 20 9.39 -2.75 0.18
CA THR A 20 8.36 -3.50 -0.55
C THR A 20 7.01 -2.77 -0.54
N ARG A 21 6.61 -2.20 0.60
CA ARG A 21 5.40 -1.37 0.72
C ARG A 21 5.49 -0.12 -0.16
N MET A 22 6.63 0.57 -0.15
CA MET A 22 6.88 1.73 -1.00
C MET A 22 6.77 1.36 -2.49
N THR A 23 7.46 0.31 -2.91
CA THR A 23 7.40 -0.19 -4.30
C THR A 23 5.96 -0.53 -4.70
N THR A 24 5.19 -1.12 -3.79
CA THR A 24 3.80 -1.45 -4.03
C THR A 24 2.92 -0.20 -4.16
N LYS A 25 3.08 0.79 -3.29
CA LYS A 25 2.36 2.08 -3.44
C LYS A 25 2.69 2.78 -4.77
N THR A 26 3.94 2.75 -5.23
CA THR A 26 4.30 3.34 -6.53
C THR A 26 3.72 2.54 -7.71
N ARG A 27 3.75 1.21 -7.62
CA ARG A 27 3.19 0.31 -8.65
C ARG A 27 1.72 0.64 -8.94
N TRP A 28 0.95 0.99 -7.92
CA TRP A 28 -0.46 1.34 -8.06
C TRP A 28 -0.71 2.49 -9.03
N ILE A 29 0.14 3.51 -8.98
CA ILE A 29 0.05 4.67 -9.88
C ILE A 29 0.32 4.22 -11.32
N ILE A 30 1.37 3.42 -11.50
CA ILE A 30 1.77 2.88 -12.81
C ILE A 30 0.70 1.96 -13.38
N GLU A 31 0.17 1.03 -12.58
CA GLU A 31 -0.90 0.11 -12.95
C GLU A 31 -2.19 0.85 -13.30
N SER A 32 -2.54 1.91 -12.56
CA SER A 32 -3.69 2.74 -12.86
C SER A 32 -3.55 3.40 -14.24
N PHE A 33 -2.37 3.90 -14.59
CA PHE A 33 -2.08 4.44 -15.92
C PHE A 33 -2.11 3.35 -17.00
N HIS A 34 -1.43 2.23 -16.76
CA HIS A 34 -1.36 1.10 -17.68
C HIS A 34 -2.74 0.46 -17.93
N SER A 35 -3.66 0.50 -16.95
CA SER A 35 -5.04 0.03 -17.11
C SER A 35 -5.78 0.77 -18.23
N GLN A 36 -5.42 2.03 -18.54
CA GLN A 36 -6.01 2.76 -19.64
C GLN A 36 -5.59 2.24 -21.01
N PHE A 37 -4.35 1.76 -21.15
CA PHE A 37 -3.86 1.12 -22.37
C PHE A 37 -4.58 -0.20 -22.61
N LYS A 38 -4.76 -1.00 -21.55
CA LYS A 38 -5.47 -2.29 -21.61
C LYS A 38 -6.95 -2.19 -22.00
N LYS A 39 -7.54 -1.00 -22.10
CA LYS A 39 -8.90 -0.82 -22.65
C LYS A 39 -8.92 -0.92 -24.19
N TRP A 40 -7.78 -0.84 -24.83
CA TRP A 40 -7.64 -0.93 -26.27
C TRP A 40 -7.23 -2.33 -26.66
N ARG A 41 -8.03 -2.99 -27.50
CA ARG A 41 -7.85 -4.40 -27.89
C ARG A 41 -6.41 -4.73 -28.30
N PHE A 42 -5.81 -3.84 -29.10
CA PHE A 42 -4.43 -3.97 -29.56
C PHE A 42 -3.42 -4.11 -28.41
N PHE A 43 -3.58 -3.35 -27.32
CA PHE A 43 -2.67 -3.34 -26.17
C PHE A 43 -3.09 -4.31 -25.05
N SER A 44 -4.29 -4.90 -25.13
CA SER A 44 -4.76 -5.89 -24.15
C SER A 44 -4.38 -7.33 -24.53
N GLU A 45 -4.17 -7.59 -25.81
CA GLU A 45 -3.87 -8.92 -26.35
C GLU A 45 -2.36 -9.07 -26.69
N ARG A 46 -1.98 -10.23 -27.22
CA ARG A 46 -0.63 -10.45 -27.74
C ARG A 46 -0.43 -9.61 -29.00
N ILE A 47 0.60 -8.77 -29.00
CA ILE A 47 0.95 -7.92 -30.14
C ILE A 47 1.69 -8.78 -31.18
N SER A 48 1.29 -8.72 -32.45
CA SER A 48 2.01 -9.40 -33.54
C SER A 48 3.42 -8.84 -33.68
N GLN A 49 4.37 -9.71 -34.04
CA GLN A 49 5.76 -9.33 -34.25
C GLN A 49 5.93 -8.30 -35.38
N ASP A 50 4.98 -8.23 -36.32
CA ASP A 50 4.96 -7.23 -37.40
C ASP A 50 4.92 -5.79 -36.87
N PHE A 51 4.36 -5.58 -35.67
CA PHE A 51 4.25 -4.26 -35.05
C PHE A 51 5.43 -3.91 -34.14
N LEU A 52 6.42 -4.79 -33.97
CA LEU A 52 7.51 -4.57 -33.02
C LEU A 52 8.32 -3.30 -33.34
N LEU A 53 8.52 -3.02 -34.64
CA LEU A 53 9.24 -1.83 -35.10
C LEU A 53 8.45 -0.52 -34.91
N ASN A 54 7.12 -0.61 -34.82
CA ASN A 54 6.22 0.55 -34.73
C ASN A 54 5.56 0.68 -33.35
N ILE A 55 5.85 -0.23 -32.42
CA ILE A 55 5.18 -0.30 -31.13
C ILE A 55 5.42 0.97 -30.31
N ASP A 56 6.57 1.61 -30.46
CA ASP A 56 6.91 2.84 -29.77
C ASP A 56 6.02 4.02 -30.21
N ILE A 57 5.80 4.18 -31.52
CA ILE A 57 4.94 5.19 -32.12
C ILE A 57 3.50 4.94 -31.72
N LEU A 58 3.04 3.68 -31.76
CA LEU A 58 1.68 3.30 -31.35
C LEU A 58 1.44 3.62 -29.87
N VAL A 59 2.38 3.26 -28.99
CA VAL A 59 2.30 3.57 -27.55
C VAL A 59 2.32 5.08 -27.32
N ARG A 60 3.23 5.83 -27.95
CA ARG A 60 3.34 7.29 -27.80
C ARG A 60 2.09 8.01 -28.30
N THR A 61 1.56 7.59 -29.44
CA THR A 61 0.33 8.15 -30.03
C THR A 61 -0.87 7.91 -29.12
N LEU A 62 -1.01 6.68 -28.59
CA LEU A 62 -2.08 6.40 -27.64
C LEU A 62 -1.89 7.17 -26.34
N ALA A 63 -0.67 7.25 -25.81
CA ALA A 63 -0.36 8.04 -24.62
C ALA A 63 -0.76 9.51 -24.79
N ALA A 64 -0.40 10.13 -25.92
CA ALA A 64 -0.75 11.51 -26.24
C ALA A 64 -2.28 11.69 -26.32
N SER A 65 -2.98 10.73 -26.92
CA SER A 65 -4.44 10.73 -27.02
C SER A 65 -5.11 10.60 -25.65
N LEU A 66 -4.63 9.69 -24.80
CA LEU A 66 -5.11 9.54 -23.43
C LEU A 66 -4.86 10.83 -22.63
N ASN A 67 -3.68 11.42 -22.74
CA ASN A 67 -3.33 12.67 -22.04
C ASN A 67 -4.19 13.87 -22.46
N LYS A 68 -4.62 13.92 -23.73
CA LYS A 68 -5.45 15.01 -24.27
C LYS A 68 -6.94 14.82 -23.96
N TYR A 69 -7.47 13.61 -24.13
CA TYR A 69 -8.91 13.37 -24.16
C TYR A 69 -9.47 12.62 -22.96
N ARG A 70 -8.63 11.94 -22.16
CA ARG A 70 -9.10 11.31 -20.92
C ARG A 70 -8.91 12.27 -19.74
N PRO A 71 -9.79 12.16 -18.71
CA PRO A 71 -9.53 12.81 -17.44
C PRO A 71 -8.14 12.43 -16.94
N ARG A 72 -7.40 13.41 -16.43
CA ARG A 72 -6.13 13.12 -15.77
C ARG A 72 -6.40 12.13 -14.65
N LEU A 73 -5.73 10.98 -14.67
CA LEU A 73 -5.82 10.00 -13.59
C LEU A 73 -5.38 10.57 -12.24
N PHE A 74 -4.55 11.60 -12.29
CA PHE A 74 -3.99 12.25 -11.13
C PHE A 74 -4.10 13.76 -11.29
N HIS A 75 -4.74 14.39 -10.31
CA HIS A 75 -4.68 15.84 -10.12
C HIS A 75 -3.40 16.17 -9.35
N GLY A 76 -2.24 15.83 -9.92
CA GLY A 76 -0.91 15.88 -9.27
C GLY A 76 -0.36 17.26 -8.97
N LYS A 77 -1.23 18.20 -8.65
CA LYS A 77 -0.94 19.52 -8.11
C LYS A 77 -1.77 19.81 -6.86
N SER A 78 -2.42 18.80 -6.27
CA SER A 78 -3.00 18.96 -4.94
C SER A 78 -1.85 19.10 -3.94
N ALA A 79 -1.89 20.14 -3.11
CA ALA A 79 -0.97 20.27 -1.97
C ALA A 79 -1.03 19.04 -1.05
N GLU A 80 -2.17 18.34 -1.02
CA GLU A 80 -2.43 17.17 -0.19
C GLU A 80 -1.62 15.94 -0.63
N ASP A 81 -1.41 15.78 -1.95
CA ASP A 81 -0.60 14.66 -2.46
C ASP A 81 0.88 14.85 -2.09
N TYR A 82 1.36 16.10 -2.14
CA TYR A 82 2.72 16.46 -1.72
C TYR A 82 2.92 16.26 -0.22
N THR A 83 1.96 16.69 0.61
CA THR A 83 2.03 16.48 2.06
C THR A 83 1.99 14.99 2.41
N LEU A 84 1.15 14.21 1.72
CA LEU A 84 1.07 12.77 1.89
C LEU A 84 2.37 12.06 1.50
N ALA A 85 2.96 12.41 0.36
CA ALA A 85 4.24 11.84 -0.09
C ALA A 85 5.38 12.14 0.90
N ASN A 86 5.49 13.39 1.36
CA ASN A 86 6.47 13.79 2.37
C ASN A 86 6.24 13.05 3.69
N LYS A 87 4.99 12.88 4.11
CA LYS A 87 4.64 12.10 5.30
C LYS A 87 5.07 10.64 5.17
N MET A 88 4.87 10.01 4.02
CA MET A 88 5.35 8.64 3.76
C MET A 88 6.88 8.54 3.84
N LEU A 89 7.60 9.52 3.28
CA LEU A 89 9.06 9.56 3.34
C LEU A 89 9.58 9.72 4.77
N LEU A 90 8.94 10.59 5.57
CA LEU A 90 9.25 10.77 6.98
C LEU A 90 8.98 9.48 7.78
N MET A 91 7.83 8.85 7.56
CA MET A 91 7.46 7.61 8.25
C MET A 91 8.37 6.43 7.90
N LYS A 92 8.89 6.37 6.68
CA LYS A 92 9.81 5.31 6.25
C LYS A 92 11.06 5.22 7.13
N ASN A 93 11.56 6.36 7.59
CA ASN A 93 12.80 6.46 8.36
C ASN A 93 12.56 6.54 9.87
N ARG A 94 11.30 6.46 10.32
CA ARG A 94 10.96 6.58 11.74
C ARG A 94 11.16 5.24 12.43
N THR A 95 11.94 5.24 13.50
CA THR A 95 12.04 4.10 14.43
C THR A 95 10.69 3.86 15.09
N SER A 96 10.24 2.61 15.06
CA SER A 96 8.94 2.26 15.63
C SER A 96 9.01 2.28 17.14
N HIS A 97 7.96 2.76 17.82
CA HIS A 97 7.85 2.61 19.27
C HIS A 97 7.93 1.13 19.67
N LEU A 98 7.41 0.23 18.83
CA LEU A 98 7.53 -1.21 19.04
C LEU A 98 9.00 -1.67 18.99
N GLU A 99 9.79 -1.15 18.05
CA GLU A 99 11.21 -1.46 17.90
C GLU A 99 12.02 -0.99 19.12
N GLN A 100 11.67 0.17 19.68
CA GLN A 100 12.22 0.65 20.94
C GLN A 100 11.88 -0.30 22.10
N LEU A 101 10.61 -0.72 22.23
CA LEU A 101 10.17 -1.67 23.26
C LEU A 101 10.88 -3.04 23.13
N ILE A 102 11.15 -3.51 21.91
CA ILE A 102 11.89 -4.75 21.68
C ILE A 102 13.35 -4.56 22.14
N SER A 103 13.98 -3.46 21.70
CA SER A 103 15.38 -3.16 22.01
C SER A 103 15.62 -2.99 23.51
N ASN A 104 14.65 -2.41 24.21
CA ASN A 104 14.70 -2.23 25.67
C ASN A 104 14.34 -3.50 26.46
N GLY A 105 13.86 -4.56 25.79
CA GLY A 105 13.42 -5.80 26.45
C GLY A 105 12.06 -5.71 27.14
N ASP A 106 11.32 -4.62 26.93
CA ASP A 106 10.01 -4.35 27.55
C ASP A 106 8.87 -5.23 27.00
N LEU A 107 9.11 -5.91 25.88
CA LEU A 107 8.22 -6.91 25.27
C LEU A 107 8.48 -8.32 25.83
N SER A 108 8.47 -8.46 27.16
CA SER A 108 8.49 -9.78 27.79
C SER A 108 7.12 -10.47 27.66
N LEU A 109 7.10 -11.75 27.25
CA LEU A 109 5.91 -12.61 27.20
C LEU A 109 5.34 -12.91 28.60
N ARG A 110 6.09 -12.60 29.67
CA ARG A 110 5.68 -12.77 31.07
C ARG A 110 4.95 -11.52 31.54
N LYS A 111 3.82 -11.19 30.91
CA LYS A 111 2.94 -10.14 31.42
C LYS A 111 2.03 -10.72 32.50
N ASN A 112 2.00 -10.05 33.65
CA ASN A 112 0.94 -10.24 34.63
C ASN A 112 -0.36 -9.76 33.98
N TRP A 113 -1.24 -10.69 33.63
CA TRP A 113 -2.58 -10.37 33.15
C TRP A 113 -3.33 -9.67 34.28
N ILE A 114 -3.71 -8.42 34.06
CA ILE A 114 -4.49 -7.65 35.02
C ILE A 114 -5.95 -7.76 34.60
N SER A 115 -6.83 -8.15 35.54
CA SER A 115 -8.27 -8.15 35.31
C SER A 115 -8.78 -6.71 35.25
N ILE A 116 -9.28 -6.32 34.08
CA ILE A 116 -9.77 -4.96 33.78
C ILE A 116 -11.13 -4.68 34.47
N LEU A 117 -11.80 -5.72 35.00
CA LEU A 117 -13.14 -5.63 35.57
C LEU A 117 -13.25 -4.79 36.86
N HIS A 118 -12.14 -4.45 37.52
CA HIS A 118 -12.13 -3.82 38.85
C HIS A 118 -11.28 -2.55 38.96
N ILE A 119 -10.80 -2.02 37.84
CA ILE A 119 -10.01 -0.78 37.82
C ILE A 119 -10.84 0.27 37.09
N GLU A 120 -11.06 1.42 37.72
CA GLU A 120 -11.48 2.65 37.04
C GLU A 120 -10.34 3.07 36.09
N LEU A 121 -10.25 2.37 34.96
CA LEU A 121 -9.31 2.68 33.91
C LEU A 121 -9.91 3.83 33.11
N ASP A 122 -9.29 5.00 33.23
CA ASP A 122 -9.52 6.16 32.35
C ASP A 122 -8.88 5.92 30.97
N PHE A 123 -9.09 4.71 30.43
CA PHE A 123 -8.56 4.27 29.15
C PHE A 123 -9.69 4.16 28.15
N TYR A 124 -9.70 5.12 27.23
CA TYR A 124 -10.61 5.09 26.09
C TYR A 124 -9.99 4.22 25.00
N PHE A 125 -10.75 3.22 24.53
CA PHE A 125 -10.39 2.55 23.28
C PHE A 125 -10.30 3.61 22.17
N PRO A 126 -9.19 3.65 21.42
CA PRO A 126 -9.04 4.65 20.36
C PRO A 126 -10.17 4.48 19.36
N TYR A 127 -10.93 5.55 19.12
CA TYR A 127 -11.96 5.54 18.10
C TYR A 127 -11.28 5.61 16.72
N LEU A 128 -11.14 4.45 16.07
CA LEU A 128 -10.48 4.30 14.78
C LEU A 128 -11.41 4.80 13.66
N THR A 129 -11.58 6.13 13.56
CA THR A 129 -12.35 6.73 12.47
C THR A 129 -11.74 6.36 11.12
N LEU A 130 -12.56 6.37 10.08
CA LEU A 130 -12.08 6.13 8.72
C LEU A 130 -10.98 7.12 8.33
N ASP A 131 -11.10 8.38 8.77
CA ASP A 131 -10.11 9.42 8.50
C ASP A 131 -8.81 9.19 9.27
N PHE A 132 -8.89 8.77 10.55
CA PHE A 132 -7.72 8.33 11.29
C PHE A 132 -7.00 7.17 10.58
N LEU A 133 -7.75 6.15 10.16
CA LEU A 133 -7.18 4.98 9.48
C LEU A 133 -6.54 5.37 8.14
N ARG A 134 -7.17 6.25 7.37
CA ARG A 134 -6.62 6.77 6.10
C ARG A 134 -5.32 7.53 6.35
N GLU A 135 -5.32 8.36 7.38
CA GLU A 135 -4.16 9.15 7.77
C GLU A 135 -3.00 8.28 8.27
N TYR A 136 -3.32 7.24 9.05
CA TYR A 136 -2.34 6.31 9.61
C TYR A 136 -1.72 5.40 8.55
N THR A 137 -2.53 4.87 7.63
CA THR A 137 -2.08 3.95 6.56
C THR A 137 -1.51 4.69 5.34
N CYS A 138 -1.64 6.02 5.32
CA CYS A 138 -1.33 6.87 4.18
C CYS A 138 -1.94 6.33 2.87
N ALA A 139 -3.07 5.60 2.90
CA ALA A 139 -3.76 5.08 1.72
C ALA A 139 -5.11 4.45 2.05
N VAL A 140 -6.08 4.64 1.16
CA VAL A 140 -7.41 4.02 1.28
C VAL A 140 -7.43 2.54 0.90
N TYR A 141 -6.37 2.03 0.25
CA TYR A 141 -6.39 0.68 -0.32
C TYR A 141 -6.37 -0.43 0.73
N GLN A 142 -5.52 -0.31 1.76
CA GLN A 142 -5.45 -1.30 2.84
C GLN A 142 -6.81 -1.41 3.54
N ILE A 143 -7.52 -0.29 3.68
CA ILE A 143 -8.88 -0.24 4.20
C ILE A 143 -9.85 -0.95 3.24
N LYS A 144 -9.74 -0.75 1.92
CA LYS A 144 -10.57 -1.44 0.91
C LYS A 144 -10.33 -2.95 0.84
N GLN A 145 -9.13 -3.42 1.19
CA GLN A 145 -8.82 -4.85 1.26
C GLN A 145 -9.32 -5.51 2.55
N SER A 146 -9.66 -4.73 3.58
CA SER A 146 -10.05 -5.28 4.88
C SER A 146 -11.22 -6.28 4.81
N PRO A 147 -12.26 -6.10 3.98
CA PRO A 147 -13.36 -7.08 3.92
C PRO A 147 -12.91 -8.41 3.32
N ALA A 148 -12.04 -8.38 2.30
CA ALA A 148 -11.51 -9.57 1.68
C ALA A 148 -10.56 -10.33 2.63
N TYR A 149 -9.73 -9.59 3.37
CA TYR A 149 -8.85 -10.17 4.41
C TYR A 149 -9.65 -10.78 5.55
N ALA A 150 -10.69 -10.09 6.02
CA ALA A 150 -11.59 -10.60 7.05
C ALA A 150 -12.28 -11.89 6.59
N LYS A 151 -12.77 -11.93 5.35
CA LYS A 151 -13.34 -13.15 4.76
C LYS A 151 -12.35 -14.32 4.80
N ALA A 152 -11.15 -14.12 4.26
CA ALA A 152 -10.15 -15.18 4.13
C ALA A 152 -9.56 -15.70 5.45
N HIS A 153 -9.67 -14.93 6.55
CA HIS A 153 -8.95 -15.25 7.79
C HIS A 153 -9.81 -15.27 9.05
N LEU A 154 -11.00 -14.67 9.03
CA LEU A 154 -11.94 -14.66 10.17
C LEU A 154 -13.18 -15.50 9.89
N TYR A 155 -13.56 -15.68 8.62
CA TYR A 155 -14.81 -16.33 8.23
C TYR A 155 -14.61 -17.64 7.43
N ASP A 156 -13.37 -18.09 7.22
CA ASP A 156 -13.05 -19.34 6.48
C ASP A 156 -13.11 -20.61 7.36
N HIS A 157 -14.02 -20.66 8.35
CA HIS A 157 -14.26 -21.85 9.17
C HIS A 157 -15.72 -22.35 9.19
N ASP A 158 -16.57 -21.90 8.27
CA ASP A 158 -17.90 -22.48 8.05
C ASP A 158 -17.99 -23.20 6.69
#